data_AF-A0A7C1CLT1-F1
#
_entry.id   AF-A0A7C1CLT1-F1
#
_cell.length_a   1.000
_cell.length_b   1.000
_cell.length_c   1.000
_cell.angle_alpha   90.00
_cell.angle_beta   90.00
_cell.angle_gamma   90.00
#
_symmetry.space_group_name_H-M   'P 1'
#
loop_
_entity.id
_entity.type
_entity.pdbx_description
1 polymer ?
#
loop_
_entity_poly.entity_id
_entity_poly.type
_entity_poly.pdbx_seq_one_letter_code
_entity_poly.pdbx_strand_id
1 'polypeptide(L)'
;MDLSGLKWPLIIVVIVGIAFLASSPGVNYMVNNFTKAAPGQDPERDRIDEAGLTRVGGYLMYLWHYERAMAVMQMAIDRYGPEGANYWYNKYRIARCLDRLHRYKASYDVLQELINVEASQYDNRVPGNDNLRARAAKLKEVHELP
;
A
#
# COMPACT_ATOMS: atom_id res chain seq x y z
N MET A 1 -3.30 33.19 29.98
CA MET A 1 -2.78 31.84 30.30
C MET A 1 -1.55 31.59 29.46
N ASP A 2 -0.39 31.49 30.09
CA ASP A 2 0.87 31.22 29.40
C ASP A 2 0.95 29.72 29.06
N LEU A 3 0.67 29.38 27.81
CA LEU A 3 0.62 27.99 27.30
C LEU A 3 2.03 27.44 26.97
N SER A 4 3.11 28.19 27.27
CA SER A 4 4.49 27.79 26.99
C SER A 4 4.87 26.45 27.65
N GLY A 5 4.36 26.15 28.84
CA GLY A 5 4.59 24.87 29.54
C GLY A 5 3.84 23.67 28.96
N LEU A 6 2.73 23.87 28.25
CA LEU A 6 1.90 22.78 27.70
C LEU A 6 2.38 22.28 26.33
N LYS A 7 3.18 23.10 25.62
CA LYS A 7 3.68 22.79 24.27
C LYS A 7 4.58 21.55 24.27
N TRP A 8 5.49 21.45 25.23
CA TRP A 8 6.44 20.33 25.31
C TRP A 8 5.78 18.99 25.60
N PRO A 9 4.90 18.85 26.62
CA PRO A 9 4.15 17.61 26.84
C PRO A 9 3.32 17.20 25.63
N LEU A 10 2.66 18.15 24.96
CA LEU A 10 1.86 17.86 23.75
C LEU A 10 2.74 17.35 22.60
N ILE A 11 3.89 17.98 22.35
CA ILE A 11 4.85 17.54 21.33
C ILE A 11 5.35 16.13 21.65
N ILE A 12 5.68 15.83 22.91
CA ILE A 12 6.13 14.50 23.34
C ILE A 12 5.05 13.46 23.07
N VAL A 13 3.79 13.73 23.44
CA VAL A 13 2.66 12.83 23.19
C VAL A 13 2.49 12.57 21.69
N VAL A 14 2.62 13.59 20.85
CA VAL A 14 2.54 13.44 19.38
C VAL A 14 3.68 12.56 18.86
N ILE A 15 4.92 12.79 19.29
CA ILE A 15 6.08 12.00 18.85
C ILE A 15 5.95 10.53 19.30
N VAL A 16 5.56 10.29 20.55
CA VAL A 16 5.34 8.94 21.08
C VAL A 16 4.19 8.25 20.32
N GLY A 17 3.12 8.98 20.01
CA GLY A 17 2.02 8.48 19.19
C GLY A 17 2.47 8.06 17.78
N ILE A 18 3.29 8.88 17.11
CA ILE A 18 3.85 8.54 15.79
C ILE A 18 4.76 7.31 15.88
N ALA A 19 5.64 7.26 16.89
CA ALA A 19 6.51 6.12 17.12
C ALA A 19 5.71 4.84 17.39
N PHE A 20 4.62 4.94 18.15
CA PHE A 20 3.69 3.83 18.36
C PHE A 20 3.05 3.37 17.05
N LEU A 21 2.55 4.28 16.20
CA LEU A 21 1.96 3.91 14.91
C LEU A 21 2.97 3.30 13.93
N ALA A 22 4.26 3.62 14.07
CA ALA A 22 5.35 2.96 13.34
C ALA A 22 5.66 1.55 13.86
N SER A 23 5.32 1.25 15.12
CA SER A 23 5.58 -0.03 15.76
C SER A 23 4.61 -1.13 15.29
N SER A 24 5.00 -2.39 15.49
CA SER A 24 4.14 -3.54 15.15
C SER A 24 2.75 -3.51 15.80
N PRO A 25 2.60 -3.19 17.11
CA PRO A 25 1.29 -3.01 17.72
C PRO A 25 0.46 -1.88 17.09
N GLY A 26 1.06 -0.73 16.79
CA GLY A 26 0.34 0.40 16.20
C GLY A 26 -0.14 0.14 14.78
N VAL A 27 0.68 -0.54 13.97
CA VAL A 27 0.26 -0.98 12.63
C VAL A 27 -0.91 -1.97 12.73
N ASN A 28 -0.86 -2.94 13.64
CA ASN A 28 -1.96 -3.87 13.86
C ASN A 28 -3.24 -3.14 14.31
N TYR A 29 -3.11 -2.16 15.20
CA TYR A 29 -4.24 -1.32 15.61
C TYR A 29 -4.89 -0.62 14.41
N MET A 30 -4.08 -0.02 13.52
CA MET A 30 -4.59 0.65 12.31
C MET A 30 -5.29 -0.33 11.36
N VAL A 31 -4.65 -1.46 11.05
CA VAL A 31 -5.23 -2.49 10.16
C VAL A 31 -6.53 -3.04 10.75
N ASN A 32 -6.55 -3.34 12.05
CA ASN A 32 -7.76 -3.79 12.73
C ASN A 32 -8.86 -2.73 12.65
N ASN A 33 -8.52 -1.44 12.82
CA ASN A 33 -9.50 -0.37 12.73
C ASN A 33 -10.19 -0.28 11.36
N PHE A 34 -9.43 -0.51 10.27
CA PHE A 34 -9.96 -0.52 8.90
C PHE A 34 -10.55 -1.87 8.46
N THR A 35 -10.55 -2.88 9.32
CA THR A 35 -11.12 -4.21 9.03
C THR A 35 -12.26 -4.61 9.97
N LYS A 36 -12.59 -3.75 10.95
CA LYS A 36 -13.69 -3.94 11.91
C LYS A 36 -15.06 -4.11 11.24
N ALA A 37 -15.33 -3.32 10.22
CA ALA A 37 -16.60 -3.39 9.50
C ALA A 37 -16.57 -4.58 8.52
N ALA A 38 -17.72 -5.24 8.33
CA ALA A 38 -17.87 -6.21 7.25
C ALA A 38 -18.00 -5.45 5.92
N PRO A 39 -17.27 -5.85 4.85
CA PRO A 39 -17.42 -5.24 3.54
C PRO A 39 -18.86 -5.34 3.02
N GLY A 40 -19.33 -4.32 2.31
CA GLY A 40 -20.64 -4.28 1.65
C GLY A 40 -21.80 -3.81 2.54
N GLN A 41 -21.54 -3.46 3.81
CA GLN A 41 -22.58 -2.96 4.72
C GLN A 41 -22.83 -1.46 4.56
N ASP A 42 -21.77 -0.68 4.37
CA ASP A 42 -21.83 0.78 4.19
C ASP A 42 -20.80 1.18 3.13
N PRO A 43 -21.24 1.61 1.93
CA PRO A 43 -20.35 1.99 0.84
C PRO A 43 -19.37 3.12 1.19
N GLU A 44 -19.78 4.09 2.02
CA GLU A 44 -18.90 5.18 2.43
C GLU A 44 -17.83 4.66 3.40
N ARG A 45 -18.24 3.78 4.32
CA ARG A 45 -17.30 3.15 5.24
C ARG A 45 -16.30 2.27 4.50
N ASP A 46 -16.76 1.48 3.54
CA ASP A 46 -15.91 0.61 2.72
C ASP A 46 -14.86 1.42 1.95
N ARG A 47 -15.27 2.55 1.36
CA ARG A 47 -14.35 3.47 0.68
C ARG A 47 -13.30 4.04 1.63
N ILE A 48 -13.68 4.39 2.85
CA ILE A 48 -12.76 4.90 3.88
C ILE A 48 -11.80 3.81 4.33
N ASP A 49 -12.31 2.60 4.59
CA ASP A 49 -11.55 1.47 5.10
C ASP A 49 -10.57 0.93 4.04
N GLU A 50 -10.98 0.80 2.77
CA GLU A 50 -10.11 0.48 1.64
C GLU A 50 -8.97 1.50 1.53
N ALA A 51 -9.32 2.79 1.45
CA ALA A 51 -8.33 3.84 1.32
C ALA A 51 -7.42 3.94 2.55
N GLY A 52 -7.92 3.59 3.74
CA GLY A 52 -7.16 3.46 4.97
C GLY A 52 -6.09 2.38 4.87
N LEU A 53 -6.46 1.17 4.45
CA LEU A 53 -5.52 0.06 4.24
C LEU A 53 -4.47 0.41 3.18
N THR A 54 -4.87 1.01 2.06
CA THR A 54 -3.92 1.48 1.02
C THR A 54 -2.90 2.47 1.58
N ARG A 55 -3.34 3.41 2.44
CA ARG A 55 -2.45 4.38 3.09
C ARG A 55 -1.51 3.72 4.09
N VAL A 56 -2.00 2.78 4.92
CA VAL A 56 -1.16 2.01 5.85
C VAL A 56 -0.10 1.23 5.09
N GLY A 57 -0.46 0.56 4.00
CA GLY A 57 0.52 -0.10 3.13
C GLY A 57 1.56 0.90 2.58
N GLY A 58 1.16 2.14 2.29
CA GLY A 58 2.04 3.19 1.75
C GLY A 58 3.04 3.67 2.76
N TYR A 59 2.55 3.93 3.95
CA TYR A 59 3.38 4.23 5.10
C TYR A 59 4.40 3.13 5.37
N LEU A 60 3.99 1.85 5.34
CA LEU A 60 4.91 0.73 5.53
C LEU A 60 5.98 0.63 4.43
N MET A 61 5.66 0.97 3.18
CA MET A 61 6.67 1.06 2.12
C MET A 61 7.72 2.16 2.40
N TYR A 62 7.28 3.32 2.91
CA TYR A 62 8.20 4.40 3.30
C TYR A 62 9.11 4.00 4.45
N LEU A 63 8.62 3.15 5.36
CA LEU A 63 9.42 2.55 6.44
C LEU A 63 10.20 1.30 6.01
N TRP A 64 10.22 0.96 4.71
CA TRP A 64 10.88 -0.23 4.16
C TRP A 64 10.40 -1.58 4.71
N HIS A 65 9.20 -1.62 5.30
CA HIS A 65 8.54 -2.85 5.73
C HIS A 65 7.77 -3.50 4.58
N TYR A 66 8.48 -3.88 3.51
CA TYR A 66 7.88 -4.30 2.24
C TYR A 66 6.97 -5.53 2.34
N GLU A 67 7.36 -6.56 3.12
CA GLU A 67 6.54 -7.76 3.30
C GLU A 67 5.17 -7.42 3.91
N ARG A 68 5.19 -6.60 4.96
CA ARG A 68 3.98 -6.19 5.68
C ARG A 68 3.15 -5.22 4.86
N ALA A 69 3.80 -4.30 4.14
CA ALA A 69 3.15 -3.40 3.20
C ALA A 69 2.36 -4.20 2.15
N MET A 70 2.99 -5.23 1.57
CA MET A 70 2.37 -6.12 0.60
C MET A 70 1.18 -6.85 1.22
N ALA A 71 1.31 -7.42 2.42
CA ALA A 71 0.21 -8.11 3.10
C ALA A 71 -1.02 -7.20 3.34
N VAL A 72 -0.80 -5.95 3.76
CA VAL A 72 -1.89 -4.97 3.97
C VAL A 72 -2.56 -4.57 2.64
N MET A 73 -1.77 -4.38 1.58
CA MET A 73 -2.32 -4.07 0.26
C MET A 73 -3.08 -5.26 -0.33
N GLN A 74 -2.58 -6.48 -0.15
CA GLN A 74 -3.27 -7.70 -0.57
C GLN A 74 -4.59 -7.85 0.20
N MET A 75 -4.60 -7.58 1.50
CA MET A 75 -5.82 -7.58 2.31
C MET A 75 -6.87 -6.58 1.79
N ALA A 76 -6.46 -5.39 1.35
CA ALA A 76 -7.39 -4.44 0.75
C ALA A 76 -7.97 -4.98 -0.58
N ILE A 77 -7.11 -5.57 -1.42
CA ILE A 77 -7.50 -6.21 -2.68
C ILE A 77 -8.47 -7.37 -2.44
N ASP A 78 -8.20 -8.24 -1.47
CA ASP A 78 -9.02 -9.43 -1.19
C ASP A 78 -10.40 -9.05 -0.64
N ARG A 79 -10.49 -7.94 0.11
CA ARG A 79 -11.74 -7.48 0.72
C ARG A 79 -12.67 -6.78 -0.25
N TYR A 80 -12.14 -5.96 -1.16
CA TYR A 80 -12.94 -5.10 -2.03
C TYR A 80 -12.89 -5.50 -3.50
N GLY A 81 -11.97 -6.38 -3.88
CA GLY A 81 -11.85 -6.91 -5.23
C GLY A 81 -11.52 -5.83 -6.27
N PRO A 82 -11.72 -6.15 -7.57
CA PRO A 82 -11.46 -5.24 -8.69
C PRO A 82 -12.29 -3.94 -8.67
N GLU A 83 -13.43 -3.95 -7.98
CA GLU A 83 -14.31 -2.78 -7.82
C GLU A 83 -13.74 -1.75 -6.82
N GLY A 84 -12.73 -2.13 -6.03
CA GLY A 84 -12.05 -1.24 -5.10
C GLY A 84 -11.37 -0.07 -5.81
N ALA A 85 -11.59 1.15 -5.31
CA ALA A 85 -11.07 2.38 -5.91
C ALA A 85 -9.53 2.46 -5.92
N ASN A 86 -8.85 1.62 -5.13
CA ASN A 86 -7.39 1.57 -5.05
C ASN A 86 -6.82 0.24 -5.53
N TYR A 87 -7.62 -0.63 -6.15
CA TYR A 87 -7.22 -1.96 -6.57
C TYR A 87 -5.94 -1.94 -7.45
N TRP A 88 -5.97 -1.21 -8.56
CA TRP A 88 -4.85 -1.15 -9.51
C TRP A 88 -3.61 -0.49 -8.91
N TYR A 89 -3.80 0.57 -8.12
CA TYR A 89 -2.70 1.22 -7.42
C TYR A 89 -2.05 0.30 -6.37
N ASN A 90 -2.84 -0.48 -5.64
CA ASN A 90 -2.32 -1.48 -4.70
C ASN A 90 -1.54 -2.56 -5.44
N LYS A 91 -2.04 -3.09 -6.57
CA LYS A 91 -1.29 -4.06 -7.40
C LYS A 91 0.05 -3.51 -7.88
N TYR A 92 0.06 -2.29 -8.41
CA TYR A 92 1.30 -1.63 -8.82
C TYR A 92 2.30 -1.50 -7.66
N ARG A 93 1.82 -1.17 -6.46
CA ARG A 93 2.67 -1.03 -5.28
C ARG A 93 3.14 -2.37 -4.73
N ILE A 94 2.34 -3.43 -4.84
CA ILE A 94 2.75 -4.82 -4.58
C ILE A 94 3.90 -5.22 -5.51
N ALA A 95 3.82 -4.92 -6.81
CA ALA A 95 4.93 -5.18 -7.75
C ALA A 95 6.24 -4.53 -7.28
N ARG A 96 6.17 -3.29 -6.77
CA ARG A 96 7.35 -2.60 -6.22
C ARG A 96 7.86 -3.22 -4.92
N CYS A 97 6.98 -3.70 -4.04
CA CYS A 97 7.37 -4.43 -2.84
C CYS A 97 8.08 -5.74 -3.21
N LEU A 98 7.55 -6.49 -4.18
CA LEU A 98 8.13 -7.75 -4.65
C LEU A 98 9.53 -7.56 -5.22
N ASP A 99 9.74 -6.51 -6.02
CA ASP A 99 11.07 -6.10 -6.50
C ASP A 99 12.05 -5.85 -5.34
N ARG A 100 11.64 -5.07 -4.32
CA ARG A 100 12.46 -4.80 -3.12
C ARG A 100 12.72 -6.02 -2.24
N LEU A 101 11.88 -7.04 -2.34
CA LEU A 101 12.01 -8.32 -1.64
C LEU A 101 12.77 -9.37 -2.46
N HIS A 102 13.33 -8.98 -3.62
CA HIS A 102 14.03 -9.87 -4.56
C HIS A 102 13.15 -11.00 -5.13
N ARG A 103 11.82 -10.82 -5.10
CA ARG A 103 10.84 -11.74 -5.70
C ARG A 103 10.55 -11.31 -7.14
N TYR A 104 11.60 -11.28 -7.96
CA TYR A 104 11.57 -10.63 -9.27
C TYR A 104 10.57 -11.23 -10.25
N LYS A 105 10.43 -12.57 -10.27
CA LYS A 105 9.44 -13.24 -11.12
C LYS A 105 8.02 -12.78 -10.78
N ALA A 106 7.65 -12.80 -9.49
CA ALA A 106 6.34 -12.35 -9.06
C ALA A 106 6.13 -10.85 -9.33
N SER A 107 7.18 -10.02 -9.19
CA SER A 107 7.10 -8.60 -9.58
C SER A 107 6.84 -8.43 -11.07
N TYR A 108 7.57 -9.17 -11.91
CA TYR A 108 7.39 -9.18 -13.36
C TYR A 108 5.99 -9.62 -13.76
N ASP A 109 5.48 -10.71 -13.18
CA ASP A 109 4.15 -11.25 -13.47
C ASP A 109 3.05 -10.20 -13.17
N VAL A 110 3.15 -9.49 -12.04
CA VAL A 110 2.21 -8.40 -11.72
C VAL A 110 2.37 -7.21 -12.67
N LEU A 111 3.59 -6.86 -13.09
CA LEU A 111 3.78 -5.81 -14.09
C LEU A 111 3.17 -6.19 -15.44
N GLN A 112 3.31 -7.44 -15.87
CA GLN A 112 2.68 -7.94 -17.10
C GLN A 112 1.16 -7.88 -17.01
N GLU A 113 0.58 -8.25 -15.86
CA GLU A 113 -0.85 -8.11 -15.63
C GLU A 113 -1.29 -6.64 -15.81
N LEU A 114 -0.59 -5.69 -15.19
CA LEU A 114 -0.90 -4.26 -15.29
C LEU A 114 -0.76 -3.72 -16.72
N ILE A 115 0.22 -4.22 -17.48
CA ILE A 115 0.42 -3.86 -18.88
C ILE A 115 -0.74 -4.38 -19.74
N ASN A 116 -1.14 -5.64 -19.55
CA ASN A 116 -2.16 -6.30 -20.35
C ASN A 116 -3.54 -5.65 -20.21
N VAL A 117 -3.86 -5.16 -19.01
CA VAL A 117 -5.13 -4.47 -18.73
C VAL A 117 -5.06 -2.95 -18.93
N GLU A 118 -3.89 -2.42 -19.31
CA GLU A 118 -3.63 -0.98 -19.40
C GLU A 118 -4.06 -0.22 -18.14
N ALA A 119 -3.59 -0.68 -16.98
CA ALA A 119 -4.07 -0.24 -15.66
C ALA A 119 -4.05 1.29 -15.43
N SER A 120 -3.20 2.03 -16.14
CA SER A 120 -3.15 3.51 -16.09
C SER A 120 -4.44 4.19 -16.58
N GLN A 121 -5.29 3.50 -17.36
CA GLN A 121 -6.59 4.02 -17.77
C GLN A 121 -7.60 4.04 -16.62
N TYR A 122 -7.49 3.07 -15.71
CA TYR A 122 -8.38 2.98 -14.53
C TYR A 122 -7.83 3.77 -13.35
N ASP A 123 -6.50 3.90 -13.23
CA ASP A 123 -5.87 4.60 -12.12
C ASP A 123 -4.64 5.40 -12.57
N ASN A 124 -4.76 6.72 -12.54
CA ASN A 124 -3.72 7.66 -12.96
C ASN A 124 -2.43 7.62 -12.10
N ARG A 125 -2.46 6.96 -10.93
CA ARG A 125 -1.29 6.76 -10.08
C ARG A 125 -0.43 5.59 -10.56
N VAL A 126 -0.99 4.71 -11.39
CA VAL A 126 -0.24 3.66 -12.07
C VAL A 126 0.47 4.28 -13.26
N PRO A 127 1.80 4.09 -13.42
CA PRO A 127 2.52 4.58 -14.58
C PRO A 127 1.94 4.02 -15.88
N GLY A 128 2.01 4.81 -16.95
CA GLY A 128 1.62 4.36 -18.28
C GLY A 128 2.40 3.13 -18.75
N ASN A 129 1.82 2.40 -19.72
CA ASN A 129 2.32 1.11 -20.21
C ASN A 129 3.79 1.15 -20.66
N ASP A 130 4.25 2.24 -21.27
CA ASP A 130 5.66 2.35 -21.68
C ASP A 130 6.63 2.24 -20.50
N ASN A 131 6.31 2.90 -19.38
CA ASN A 131 7.11 2.83 -18.16
C ASN A 131 7.03 1.46 -17.49
N LEU A 132 5.85 0.82 -17.52
CA LEU A 132 5.69 -0.53 -16.97
C LEU A 132 6.48 -1.56 -17.80
N ARG A 133 6.41 -1.46 -19.14
CA ARG A 133 7.17 -2.31 -20.07
C ARG A 133 8.67 -2.14 -19.88
N ALA A 134 9.16 -0.90 -19.76
CA ALA A 134 10.57 -0.63 -19.49
C ALA A 134 11.05 -1.28 -18.18
N ARG A 135 10.23 -1.21 -17.12
CA ARG A 135 10.54 -1.89 -15.84
C ARG A 135 10.49 -3.41 -15.95
N ALA A 136 9.49 -3.95 -16.63
CA ALA A 136 9.35 -5.39 -16.82
C ALA A 136 10.50 -5.96 -17.66
N ALA A 137 10.87 -5.29 -18.77
CA ALA A 137 12.02 -5.63 -19.59
C ALA A 137 13.31 -5.62 -18.76
N LYS A 138 13.54 -4.56 -17.98
CA LYS A 138 14.69 -4.50 -17.07
C LYS A 138 14.73 -5.69 -16.09
N LEU A 139 13.61 -6.02 -15.45
CA LEU A 139 13.56 -7.18 -14.54
C LEU A 139 13.86 -8.48 -15.27
N LYS A 140 13.33 -8.65 -16.48
CA LYS A 140 13.56 -9.84 -17.31
C LYS A 140 15.02 -9.98 -17.71
N GLU A 141 15.63 -8.90 -18.21
CA GLU A 141 17.01 -8.90 -18.69
C GLU A 141 18.02 -9.05 -17.54
N VAL A 142 17.86 -8.28 -16.46
CA VAL A 142 18.83 -8.26 -15.35
C VAL A 142 18.77 -9.53 -14.50
N HIS A 143 17.61 -10.18 -14.42
CA HIS A 143 17.41 -11.37 -13.59
C HIS A 143 17.15 -12.65 -14.40
N GLU A 144 17.36 -12.61 -15.72
CA GLU A 144 17.23 -13.76 -16.63
C GLU A 144 15.89 -14.50 -16.45
N LEU A 145 14.80 -13.74 -16.29
CA LEU A 145 13.47 -14.32 -16.08
C LEU A 145 12.98 -15.01 -17.38
N PRO A 146 12.26 -16.14 -17.28
CA PRO A 146 11.72 -16.84 -18.44
C PRO A 146 10.76 -15.97 -19.27
#